data_AF-A0A226CZX3-F1
#
_entry.id   AF-A0A226CZX3-F1
#
_cell.length_a   1.000
_cell.length_b   1.000
_cell.length_c   1.000
_cell.angle_alpha   90.00
_cell.angle_beta   90.00
_cell.angle_gamma   90.00
#
_symmetry.space_group_name_H-M   'P 1'
#
loop_
_entity.id
_entity.type
_entity.pdbx_description
1 polymer ?
#
loop_
_entity_poly.entity_id
_entity_poly.type
_entity_poly.pdbx_seq_one_letter_code
_entity_poly.pdbx_strand_id
1 'polypeptide(L)'
;MTGMSVGTYVFSTHAREIARNWNSIFAYITKFNEQFWTYPKSTAIRTLNRNLFKIIRPANFMLNLVPIAMWSQIFLIPHHPIHLPNLFSNYKILFYTAHLIYTPATLYAFCFVAFYIKPMFQTLTVYVLFTLPILREELALTRGPRYTGKFKCSPVLGASPEKNLVLVYRSMQLLMKDVSLLFGRYLPVLNTLYGQLAISSGYVLIVEGGKTDNSTKLVLLVCVPFTVLVWAGCLICAGKIQASSKECLTSWKVGAARWEEKEEKKYMAKFRKSCKPIYFGFEGYIVVTQKTVVKFMQGLVRGLFRALLALK
;
A
#
# COMPACT_ATOMS: atom_id res chain seq x y z
N MET A 1 -4.74 16.25 -10.53
CA MET A 1 -5.87 15.51 -11.11
C MET A 1 -5.47 14.13 -11.66
N THR A 2 -4.34 13.99 -12.35
CA THR A 2 -3.92 12.76 -13.03
C THR A 2 -3.78 11.51 -12.15
N GLY A 3 -3.30 11.65 -10.90
CA GLY A 3 -3.24 10.52 -9.96
C GLY A 3 -4.64 10.07 -9.48
N MET A 4 -5.56 11.01 -9.34
CA MET A 4 -6.96 10.72 -8.97
C MET A 4 -7.68 10.05 -10.14
N SER A 5 -7.45 10.47 -11.39
CA SER A 5 -8.08 9.84 -12.55
C SER A 5 -7.61 8.40 -12.77
N VAL A 6 -6.33 8.08 -12.53
CA VAL A 6 -5.87 6.67 -12.59
C VAL A 6 -6.55 5.84 -11.52
N GLY A 7 -6.57 6.29 -10.26
CA GLY A 7 -7.24 5.56 -9.19
C GLY A 7 -8.72 5.33 -9.48
N THR A 8 -9.45 6.40 -9.83
CA THR A 8 -10.88 6.33 -10.19
C THR A 8 -11.12 5.45 -11.40
N TYR A 9 -10.24 5.48 -12.40
CA TYR A 9 -10.31 4.61 -13.57
C TYR A 9 -10.17 3.14 -13.21
N VAL A 10 -9.21 2.79 -12.34
CA VAL A 10 -9.06 1.40 -11.87
C VAL A 10 -10.32 0.93 -11.14
N PHE A 11 -10.87 1.78 -10.25
CA PHE A 11 -12.09 1.44 -9.53
C PHE A 11 -13.31 1.34 -10.45
N SER A 12 -13.44 2.21 -11.46
CA SER A 12 -14.60 2.17 -12.36
C SER A 12 -14.53 1.00 -13.34
N THR A 13 -13.35 0.69 -13.87
CA THR A 13 -13.18 -0.34 -14.91
C THR A 13 -13.00 -1.75 -14.35
N HIS A 14 -12.46 -1.89 -13.14
CA HIS A 14 -12.15 -3.19 -12.53
C HIS A 14 -12.86 -3.40 -11.17
N ALA A 15 -14.03 -2.76 -10.97
CA ALA A 15 -14.79 -2.85 -9.72
C ALA A 15 -15.06 -4.31 -9.30
N ARG A 16 -15.39 -5.17 -10.27
CA ARG A 16 -15.72 -6.58 -10.04
C ARG A 16 -14.49 -7.37 -9.58
N GLU A 17 -13.34 -7.18 -10.21
CA GLU A 17 -12.09 -7.83 -9.82
C GLU A 17 -11.62 -7.37 -8.44
N ILE A 18 -11.76 -6.08 -8.15
CA ILE A 18 -11.45 -5.50 -6.83
C ILE A 18 -12.32 -6.13 -5.75
N ALA A 19 -13.64 -6.15 -5.96
CA ALA A 19 -14.58 -6.76 -5.02
C ALA A 19 -14.30 -8.26 -4.82
N ARG A 20 -14.04 -9.00 -5.90
CA ARG A 20 -13.66 -10.43 -5.84
C ARG A 20 -12.38 -10.64 -5.03
N ASN A 21 -11.37 -9.81 -5.26
CA ASN A 21 -10.11 -9.90 -4.52
C ASN A 21 -10.31 -9.62 -3.03
N TRP A 22 -11.03 -8.55 -2.69
CA TRP A 22 -11.34 -8.24 -1.29
C TRP A 22 -12.14 -9.34 -0.61
N ASN A 23 -13.17 -9.88 -1.26
CA ASN A 23 -13.94 -11.01 -0.75
C ASN A 23 -13.05 -12.25 -0.52
N SER A 24 -12.10 -12.50 -1.42
CA SER A 24 -11.15 -13.61 -1.28
C SER A 24 -10.21 -13.41 -0.09
N ILE A 25 -9.71 -12.19 0.11
CA ILE A 25 -8.88 -11.83 1.27
C ILE A 25 -9.67 -12.00 2.56
N PHE A 26 -10.89 -11.45 2.64
CA PHE A 26 -11.72 -11.55 3.84
C PHE A 26 -12.12 -13.01 4.13
N ALA A 27 -12.58 -13.76 3.13
CA ALA A 27 -12.92 -15.16 3.29
C ALA A 27 -11.72 -15.99 3.77
N TYR A 28 -10.52 -15.73 3.23
CA TYR A 28 -9.31 -16.38 3.68
C TYR A 28 -8.95 -16.03 5.13
N ILE A 29 -8.98 -14.75 5.50
CA ILE A 29 -8.68 -14.30 6.87
C ILE A 29 -9.68 -14.89 7.86
N THR A 30 -10.97 -14.91 7.53
CA THR A 30 -12.02 -15.49 8.38
C THR A 30 -11.80 -16.99 8.59
N LYS A 31 -11.59 -17.75 7.52
CA LYS A 31 -11.30 -19.20 7.62
C LYS A 31 -10.01 -19.48 8.38
N PHE A 32 -8.96 -18.70 8.13
CA PHE A 32 -7.70 -18.81 8.86
C PHE A 32 -7.91 -18.53 10.35
N ASN A 33 -8.71 -17.51 10.66
CA ASN A 33 -9.01 -17.13 12.04
C ASN A 33 -9.74 -18.26 12.79
N GLU A 34 -10.79 -18.81 12.17
CA GLU A 34 -11.58 -19.92 12.73
C GLU A 34 -10.72 -21.15 13.01
N GLN A 35 -9.81 -21.49 12.10
CA GLN A 35 -8.98 -22.69 12.19
C GLN A 35 -7.76 -22.53 13.10
N PHE A 36 -7.10 -21.37 13.07
CA PHE A 36 -5.77 -21.21 13.66
C PHE A 36 -5.68 -20.15 14.75
N TRP A 37 -6.57 -19.16 14.81
CA TRP A 37 -6.49 -18.07 15.82
C TRP A 37 -7.49 -18.19 16.97
N THR A 38 -8.43 -19.13 16.91
CA THR A 38 -9.38 -19.45 18.00
C THR A 38 -8.72 -20.10 19.22
N TYR A 39 -7.40 -20.31 19.21
CA TYR A 39 -6.66 -20.90 20.34
C TYR A 39 -6.79 -20.02 21.60
N PRO A 40 -7.22 -20.56 22.77
CA PRO A 40 -7.56 -19.76 23.96
C PRO A 40 -6.47 -18.83 24.50
N LYS A 41 -5.19 -19.13 24.20
CA LYS A 41 -4.04 -18.31 24.63
C LYS A 41 -3.55 -17.34 23.55
N SER A 42 -4.24 -17.23 22.41
CA SER A 42 -3.81 -16.37 21.31
C SER A 42 -4.14 -14.91 21.59
N THR A 43 -3.13 -14.03 21.51
CA THR A 43 -3.34 -12.57 21.49
C THR A 43 -3.27 -11.99 20.08
N ALA A 44 -3.33 -12.85 19.05
CA ALA A 44 -3.16 -12.46 17.65
C ALA A 44 -4.22 -11.44 17.21
N ILE A 45 -5.50 -11.75 17.42
CA ILE A 45 -6.63 -10.88 17.05
C ILE A 45 -6.56 -9.55 17.81
N ARG A 46 -6.34 -9.59 19.13
CA ARG A 46 -6.21 -8.38 19.96
C ARG A 46 -5.05 -7.49 19.50
N THR A 47 -3.91 -8.09 19.17
CA THR A 47 -2.73 -7.36 18.68
C THR A 47 -2.96 -6.80 17.28
N LEU A 48 -3.58 -7.57 16.39
CA LEU A 48 -3.98 -7.14 15.06
C LEU A 48 -4.91 -5.93 15.16
N ASN A 49 -6.03 -6.04 15.89
CA ASN A 49 -7.00 -4.96 16.07
C ASN A 49 -6.37 -3.71 16.68
N ARG A 50 -5.52 -3.86 17.71
CA ARG A 50 -4.82 -2.73 18.32
C ARG A 50 -3.92 -2.00 17.33
N ASN A 51 -3.12 -2.74 16.56
CA ASN A 51 -2.22 -2.14 15.57
C ASN A 51 -3.01 -1.55 14.39
N LEU A 52 -4.09 -2.22 13.99
CA LEU A 52 -4.98 -1.78 12.93
C LEU A 52 -5.64 -0.45 13.28
N PHE A 53 -6.23 -0.30 14.47
CA PHE A 53 -6.85 0.95 14.90
C PHE A 53 -5.84 2.09 15.06
N LYS A 54 -4.61 1.80 15.49
CA LYS A 54 -3.52 2.79 15.57
C LYS A 54 -3.19 3.39 14.19
N ILE A 55 -3.34 2.62 13.11
CA ILE A 55 -3.05 3.08 11.74
C ILE A 55 -4.30 3.67 11.09
N ILE A 56 -5.44 2.96 11.16
CA ILE A 56 -6.67 3.33 10.45
C ILE A 56 -7.30 4.61 11.02
N ARG A 57 -7.30 4.83 12.34
CA ARG A 57 -7.94 6.04 12.91
C ARG A 57 -7.32 7.33 12.40
N PRO A 58 -5.99 7.56 12.52
CA PRO A 58 -5.38 8.77 11.99
C PRO A 58 -5.48 8.83 10.46
N ALA A 59 -5.34 7.71 9.75
CA ALA A 59 -5.48 7.69 8.30
C ALA A 59 -6.89 8.09 7.84
N ASN A 60 -7.95 7.56 8.47
CA ASN A 60 -9.34 7.93 8.17
C ASN A 60 -9.61 9.39 8.49
N PHE A 61 -9.10 9.89 9.63
CA PHE A 61 -9.20 11.29 9.99
C PHE A 61 -8.56 12.19 8.91
N MET A 62 -7.33 11.88 8.49
CA MET A 62 -6.66 12.60 7.41
C MET A 62 -7.41 12.50 6.07
N LEU A 63 -7.88 11.30 5.69
CA LEU A 63 -8.64 11.09 4.45
C LEU A 63 -10.02 11.77 4.46
N ASN A 64 -10.57 12.10 5.63
CA ASN A 64 -11.78 12.93 5.76
C ASN A 64 -11.46 14.43 5.64
N LEU A 65 -10.33 14.87 6.18
CA LEU A 65 -9.93 16.27 6.14
C LEU A 65 -9.40 16.69 4.76
N VAL A 66 -8.71 15.80 4.04
CA VAL A 66 -8.09 16.12 2.74
C VAL A 66 -9.09 16.66 1.71
N PRO A 67 -10.27 16.05 1.47
CA PRO A 67 -11.27 16.61 0.56
C PRO A 67 -11.70 18.04 0.92
N ILE A 68 -11.89 18.30 2.22
CA ILE A 68 -12.31 19.62 2.72
C ILE A 68 -11.18 20.63 2.53
N ALA A 69 -9.94 20.25 2.84
CA ALA A 69 -8.77 21.10 2.67
C ALA A 69 -8.46 21.41 1.19
N MET A 70 -8.67 20.44 0.28
CA MET A 70 -8.52 20.67 -1.15
C MET A 70 -9.67 21.52 -1.71
N TRP A 71 -10.87 21.34 -1.20
CA TRP A 71 -12.02 22.14 -1.58
C TRP A 71 -11.92 23.58 -1.08
N SER A 72 -11.44 23.80 0.15
CA SER A 72 -11.29 25.14 0.72
C SER A 72 -10.32 26.02 -0.07
N GLN A 73 -9.33 25.43 -0.75
CA GLN A 73 -8.41 26.14 -1.64
C GLN A 73 -9.12 26.91 -2.76
N ILE A 74 -10.27 26.41 -3.23
CA ILE A 74 -11.07 27.09 -4.27
C ILE A 74 -11.54 28.47 -3.78
N PHE A 75 -11.87 28.60 -2.49
CA PHE A 75 -12.30 29.87 -1.91
C PHE A 75 -11.13 30.77 -1.51
N LEU A 76 -10.01 30.17 -1.11
CA LEU A 76 -8.81 30.93 -0.73
C LEU A 76 -8.11 31.55 -1.95
N ILE A 77 -8.15 30.88 -3.11
CA ILE A 77 -7.46 31.32 -4.33
C ILE A 77 -8.35 31.06 -5.56
N PRO A 78 -9.49 31.76 -5.70
CA PRO A 78 -10.45 31.50 -6.78
C PRO A 78 -9.85 31.72 -8.19
N HIS A 79 -8.81 32.57 -8.29
CA HIS A 79 -8.11 32.86 -9.53
C HIS A 79 -6.92 31.94 -9.84
N HIS A 80 -6.74 30.85 -9.08
CA HIS A 80 -5.66 29.91 -9.36
C HIS A 80 -5.87 29.20 -10.72
N PRO A 81 -4.86 29.12 -11.60
CA PRO A 81 -5.01 28.59 -12.97
C PRO A 81 -5.43 27.11 -13.03
N ILE A 82 -5.38 26.38 -11.92
CA ILE A 82 -5.87 25.00 -11.80
C ILE A 82 -7.40 24.89 -11.85
N HIS A 83 -8.12 25.98 -11.56
CA HIS A 83 -9.57 25.99 -11.49
C HIS A 83 -10.16 26.27 -12.87
N LEU A 84 -11.00 25.34 -13.35
CA LEU A 84 -11.64 25.43 -14.66
C LEU A 84 -12.44 26.73 -14.89
N PRO A 85 -13.12 27.32 -13.89
CA PRO A 85 -13.79 28.61 -14.07
C PRO A 85 -12.88 29.76 -14.52
N ASN A 86 -11.56 29.69 -14.30
CA ASN A 86 -10.63 30.73 -14.75
C ASN A 86 -10.48 30.83 -16.28
N LEU A 87 -11.00 29.85 -17.04
CA LEU A 87 -11.15 29.98 -18.49
C LEU A 87 -12.11 31.12 -18.87
N PHE A 88 -13.05 31.48 -17.98
CA PHE A 88 -14.02 32.55 -18.17
C PHE A 88 -13.68 33.81 -17.37
N SER A 89 -12.43 33.98 -16.92
CA SER A 89 -11.99 35.10 -16.09
C SER A 89 -12.29 36.48 -16.68
N ASN A 90 -12.32 36.58 -18.02
CA ASN A 90 -12.67 37.81 -18.75
C ASN A 90 -14.16 38.20 -18.64
N TYR A 91 -15.05 37.26 -18.27
CA TYR A 91 -16.50 37.44 -18.24
C TYR A 91 -17.04 37.21 -16.83
N LYS A 92 -17.23 38.28 -16.06
CA LYS A 92 -17.60 38.22 -14.63
C LYS A 92 -18.81 37.31 -14.35
N ILE A 93 -19.90 37.43 -15.11
CA ILE A 93 -21.11 36.64 -14.90
C ILE A 93 -20.83 35.14 -15.13
N LEU A 94 -20.23 34.79 -16.28
CA LEU A 94 -19.88 33.41 -16.61
C LEU A 94 -18.89 32.82 -15.60
N PHE A 95 -17.93 33.61 -15.13
CA PHE A 95 -16.98 33.20 -14.11
C PHE A 95 -17.66 32.77 -12.79
N TYR A 96 -18.58 33.58 -12.27
CA TYR A 96 -19.30 33.26 -11.03
C TYR A 96 -20.28 32.09 -11.21
N THR A 97 -20.99 32.03 -12.35
CA THR A 97 -21.86 30.87 -12.67
C THR A 97 -21.05 29.58 -12.78
N ALA A 98 -19.90 29.61 -13.47
CA ALA A 98 -19.01 28.47 -13.57
C ALA A 98 -18.47 28.06 -12.19
N HIS A 99 -18.09 29.02 -11.34
CA HIS A 99 -17.67 28.76 -9.96
C HIS A 99 -18.76 28.11 -9.11
N LEU A 100 -20.01 28.59 -9.22
CA LEU A 100 -21.15 28.07 -8.48
C LEU A 100 -21.41 26.58 -8.79
N ILE A 101 -21.21 26.15 -10.05
CA ILE A 101 -21.37 24.76 -10.47
C ILE A 101 -20.12 23.93 -10.16
N TYR A 102 -18.93 24.48 -10.44
CA TYR A 102 -17.64 23.81 -10.27
C TYR A 102 -17.35 23.41 -8.82
N THR A 103 -17.69 24.29 -7.87
CA THR A 103 -17.36 24.12 -6.45
C THR A 103 -18.02 22.90 -5.80
N PRO A 104 -19.35 22.69 -5.87
CA PRO A 104 -19.99 21.48 -5.34
C PRO A 104 -19.60 20.22 -6.13
N ALA A 105 -19.44 20.31 -7.45
CA ALA A 105 -18.98 19.19 -8.27
C ALA A 105 -17.58 18.70 -7.85
N THR A 106 -16.67 19.65 -7.58
CA THR A 106 -15.30 19.34 -7.13
C THR A 106 -15.30 18.74 -5.72
N LEU A 107 -16.12 19.26 -4.80
CA LEU A 107 -16.28 18.66 -3.47
C LEU A 107 -16.77 17.22 -3.57
N TYR A 108 -17.82 16.99 -4.36
CA TYR A 108 -18.36 15.65 -4.61
C TYR A 108 -17.27 14.71 -5.16
N ALA A 109 -16.50 15.16 -6.16
CA ALA A 109 -15.41 14.37 -6.73
C ALA A 109 -14.32 14.02 -5.69
N PHE A 110 -13.90 14.96 -4.85
CA PHE A 110 -12.92 14.69 -3.80
C PHE A 110 -13.45 13.74 -2.73
N CYS A 111 -14.70 13.93 -2.28
CA CYS A 111 -15.35 13.03 -1.34
C CYS A 111 -15.51 11.62 -1.91
N PHE A 112 -15.88 11.51 -3.18
CA PHE A 112 -15.99 10.25 -3.90
C PHE A 112 -14.64 9.53 -3.95
N VAL A 113 -13.57 10.21 -4.36
CA VAL A 113 -12.20 9.62 -4.38
C VAL A 113 -11.77 9.18 -2.99
N ALA A 114 -11.98 10.02 -1.97
CA ALA A 114 -11.64 9.65 -0.59
C ALA A 114 -12.44 8.44 -0.10
N PHE A 115 -13.71 8.31 -0.50
CA PHE A 115 -14.54 7.16 -0.18
C PHE A 115 -13.97 5.86 -0.74
N TYR A 116 -13.40 5.84 -1.95
CA TYR A 116 -12.75 4.63 -2.52
C TYR A 116 -11.35 4.36 -1.98
N ILE A 117 -10.55 5.40 -1.71
CA ILE A 117 -9.20 5.23 -1.20
C ILE A 117 -9.21 4.63 0.22
N LYS A 118 -10.20 4.98 1.05
CA LYS A 118 -10.34 4.44 2.42
C LYS A 118 -10.40 2.91 2.48
N PRO A 119 -11.38 2.21 1.88
CA PRO A 119 -11.46 0.75 1.95
C PRO A 119 -10.24 0.07 1.32
N MET A 120 -9.63 0.66 0.28
CA MET A 120 -8.39 0.14 -0.30
C MET A 120 -7.24 0.20 0.71
N PHE A 121 -7.04 1.36 1.33
CA PHE A 121 -5.99 1.54 2.35
C PHE A 121 -6.23 0.63 3.56
N GLN A 122 -7.47 0.52 4.02
CA GLN A 122 -7.85 -0.34 5.15
C GLN A 122 -7.60 -1.81 4.83
N THR A 123 -8.07 -2.30 3.68
CA THR A 123 -7.89 -3.69 3.25
C THR A 123 -6.42 -4.04 3.08
N LEU A 124 -5.63 -3.16 2.44
CA LEU A 124 -4.18 -3.36 2.31
C LEU A 124 -3.49 -3.38 3.67
N THR A 125 -3.89 -2.50 4.59
CA THR A 125 -3.34 -2.46 5.95
C THR A 125 -3.65 -3.74 6.72
N VAL A 126 -4.90 -4.20 6.70
CA VAL A 126 -5.31 -5.49 7.29
C VAL A 126 -4.47 -6.62 6.71
N TYR A 127 -4.36 -6.69 5.38
CA TYR A 127 -3.62 -7.73 4.70
C TYR A 127 -2.13 -7.75 5.06
N VAL A 128 -1.47 -6.57 5.14
CA VAL A 128 -0.06 -6.46 5.56
C VAL A 128 0.13 -6.87 7.02
N LEU A 129 -0.72 -6.36 7.92
CA LEU A 129 -0.65 -6.65 9.36
C LEU A 129 -1.00 -8.11 9.67
N PHE A 130 -1.79 -8.77 8.82
CA PHE A 130 -2.07 -10.20 8.88
C PHE A 130 -0.89 -11.02 8.34
N THR A 131 -0.40 -10.67 7.16
CA THR A 131 0.60 -11.45 6.41
C THR A 131 1.98 -11.45 7.08
N LEU A 132 2.44 -10.29 7.57
CA LEU A 132 3.80 -10.16 8.11
C LEU A 132 4.03 -11.01 9.37
N PRO A 133 3.17 -10.98 10.40
CA PRO A 133 3.34 -11.84 11.58
C PRO A 133 3.26 -13.32 11.23
N ILE A 134 2.33 -13.72 10.36
CA ILE A 134 2.19 -15.13 9.95
C ILE A 134 3.46 -15.63 9.27
N LEU A 135 4.02 -14.86 8.33
CA LEU A 135 5.26 -15.25 7.66
C LEU A 135 6.46 -15.31 8.61
N ARG A 136 6.54 -14.39 9.58
CA ARG A 136 7.72 -14.22 10.45
C ARG A 136 7.71 -15.08 11.71
N GLU A 137 6.53 -15.30 12.29
CA GLU A 137 6.39 -15.91 13.61
C GLU A 137 5.80 -17.32 13.53
N GLU A 138 4.91 -17.59 12.57
CA GLU A 138 4.15 -18.85 12.53
C GLU A 138 4.69 -19.82 11.48
N LEU A 139 4.90 -19.31 10.26
CA LEU A 139 5.38 -20.13 9.15
C LEU A 139 6.90 -20.29 9.17
N ALA A 140 7.65 -19.36 9.77
CA ALA A 140 9.09 -19.48 9.88
C ALA A 140 9.51 -20.44 11.01
N LEU A 141 10.37 -21.41 10.70
CA LEU A 141 10.87 -22.41 11.67
C LEU A 141 12.11 -21.95 12.44
N THR A 142 12.62 -20.75 12.19
CA THR A 142 13.91 -20.25 12.73
C THR A 142 13.84 -19.73 14.17
N ARG A 143 12.68 -19.32 14.68
CA ARG A 143 12.56 -18.70 16.01
C ARG A 143 12.13 -19.71 17.07
N GLY A 144 13.10 -20.29 17.80
CA GLY A 144 12.89 -20.98 19.09
C GLY A 144 11.70 -21.96 19.16
N PRO A 145 11.24 -22.32 20.36
CA PRO A 145 9.94 -22.94 20.55
C PRO A 145 8.85 -21.91 20.20
N ARG A 146 7.80 -22.30 19.46
CA ARG A 146 6.64 -21.43 19.09
C ARG A 146 5.87 -20.84 20.29
N TYR A 147 6.32 -21.12 21.51
CA TYR A 147 5.61 -20.87 22.76
C TYR A 147 5.79 -19.45 23.32
N THR A 148 6.71 -18.61 22.81
CA THR A 148 6.97 -17.27 23.37
C THR A 148 6.47 -16.09 22.52
N GLY A 149 5.94 -16.34 21.32
CA GLY A 149 5.40 -15.31 20.42
C GLY A 149 4.11 -14.64 20.93
N LYS A 150 3.87 -13.39 20.52
CA LYS A 150 2.61 -12.65 20.80
C LYS A 150 1.49 -13.07 19.85
N PHE A 151 1.85 -13.45 18.63
CA PHE A 151 0.97 -14.15 17.71
C PHE A 151 1.18 -15.63 17.96
N LYS A 152 0.14 -16.31 18.47
CA LYS A 152 0.15 -17.76 18.68
C LYS A 152 -0.98 -18.35 17.86
N CYS A 153 -0.64 -19.18 16.89
CA CYS A 153 -1.59 -20.03 16.21
C CYS A 153 -1.78 -21.34 16.95
N SER A 154 -2.87 -22.02 16.64
CA SER A 154 -3.12 -23.40 17.07
C SER A 154 -1.91 -24.29 16.74
N PRO A 155 -1.48 -25.19 17.65
CA PRO A 155 -0.37 -26.11 17.40
C PRO A 155 -0.61 -27.00 16.17
N VAL A 156 -1.88 -27.19 15.78
CA VAL A 156 -2.31 -27.90 14.57
C VAL A 156 -1.66 -27.35 13.30
N LEU A 157 -1.38 -26.04 13.23
CA LEU A 157 -0.68 -25.44 12.10
C LEU A 157 0.74 -26.02 11.92
N GLY A 158 1.40 -26.41 13.02
CA GLY A 158 2.73 -27.02 13.02
C GLY A 158 2.75 -28.54 13.01
N ALA A 159 1.70 -29.18 13.52
CA ALA A 159 1.63 -30.61 13.68
C ALA A 159 1.62 -31.38 12.34
N SER A 160 1.13 -30.75 11.26
CA SER A 160 1.08 -31.37 9.93
C SER A 160 1.65 -30.40 8.88
N PRO A 161 2.99 -30.31 8.75
CA PRO A 161 3.64 -29.37 7.84
C PRO A 161 3.24 -29.61 6.38
N GLU A 162 3.03 -30.86 5.98
CA GLU A 162 2.66 -31.23 4.62
C GLU A 162 1.27 -30.73 4.19
N LYS A 163 0.33 -30.64 5.14
CA LYS A 163 -1.07 -30.23 4.90
C LYS A 163 -1.27 -28.75 5.20
N ASN A 164 -1.06 -28.35 6.44
CA ASN A 164 -1.51 -27.05 6.92
C ASN A 164 -0.56 -25.93 6.52
N LEU A 165 0.75 -26.12 6.70
CA LEU A 165 1.75 -25.09 6.43
C LEU A 165 1.89 -24.82 4.93
N VAL A 166 1.88 -25.88 4.12
CA VAL A 166 1.83 -25.81 2.65
C VAL A 166 0.58 -25.08 2.16
N LEU A 167 -0.59 -25.45 2.68
CA LEU A 167 -1.87 -24.84 2.29
C LEU A 167 -1.91 -23.34 2.61
N VAL A 168 -1.51 -22.96 3.83
CA VAL A 168 -1.51 -21.55 4.28
C VAL A 168 -0.55 -20.74 3.42
N TYR A 169 0.69 -21.19 3.23
CA TYR A 169 1.67 -20.45 2.43
C TYR A 169 1.22 -20.31 0.97
N ARG A 170 0.71 -21.39 0.36
CA ARG A 170 0.25 -21.37 -1.02
C ARG A 170 -0.97 -20.46 -1.19
N SER A 171 -1.90 -20.48 -0.25
CA SER A 171 -3.08 -19.59 -0.26
C SER A 171 -2.65 -18.12 -0.19
N MET A 172 -1.71 -17.76 0.69
CA MET A 172 -1.18 -16.40 0.75
C MET A 172 -0.46 -15.99 -0.54
N GLN A 173 0.25 -16.92 -1.17
CA GLN A 173 0.90 -16.69 -2.45
C GLN A 173 -0.12 -16.42 -3.57
N LEU A 174 -1.21 -17.19 -3.62
CA LEU A 174 -2.29 -16.96 -4.59
C LEU A 174 -2.98 -15.61 -4.36
N LEU A 175 -3.31 -15.27 -3.11
CA LEU A 175 -3.88 -13.95 -2.78
C LEU A 175 -2.96 -12.80 -3.20
N MET A 176 -1.66 -12.89 -2.91
CA MET A 176 -0.72 -11.85 -3.34
C MET A 176 -0.59 -11.81 -4.86
N LYS A 177 -0.65 -12.95 -5.54
CA LYS A 177 -0.62 -13.01 -7.01
C LYS A 177 -1.84 -12.30 -7.59
N ASP A 178 -3.03 -12.51 -7.03
CA ASP A 178 -4.25 -11.81 -7.47
C ASP A 178 -4.18 -10.30 -7.23
N VAL A 179 -3.68 -9.89 -6.06
CA VAL A 179 -3.39 -8.47 -5.75
C VAL A 179 -2.37 -7.90 -6.75
N SER A 180 -1.34 -8.66 -7.10
CA SER A 180 -0.30 -8.25 -8.05
C SER A 180 -0.80 -8.18 -9.50
N LEU A 181 -1.70 -9.07 -9.91
CA LEU A 181 -2.30 -9.01 -11.24
C LEU A 181 -3.16 -7.75 -11.41
N LEU A 182 -3.89 -7.38 -10.36
CA LEU A 182 -4.77 -6.22 -10.35
C LEU A 182 -3.98 -4.90 -10.26
N PHE A 183 -3.05 -4.79 -9.30
CA PHE A 183 -2.36 -3.52 -9.02
C PHE A 183 -0.95 -3.41 -9.59
N GLY A 184 -0.31 -4.54 -9.92
CA GLY A 184 1.09 -4.58 -10.35
C GLY A 184 1.33 -3.78 -11.63
N ARG A 185 0.38 -3.79 -12.58
CA ARG A 185 0.46 -3.03 -13.84
C ARG A 185 0.59 -1.52 -13.63
N TYR A 186 -0.03 -1.01 -12.57
CA TYR A 186 0.00 0.42 -12.24
C TYR A 186 1.25 0.82 -11.47
N LEU A 187 2.03 -0.15 -10.98
CA LEU A 187 3.17 0.11 -10.11
C LEU A 187 4.26 0.95 -10.77
N PRO A 188 4.72 0.67 -12.00
CA PRO A 188 5.69 1.53 -12.69
C PRO A 188 5.14 2.95 -12.90
N VAL A 189 3.87 3.07 -13.30
CA VAL A 189 3.21 4.35 -13.57
C VAL A 189 3.14 5.19 -12.31
N LEU A 190 2.65 4.62 -11.20
CA LEU A 190 2.58 5.30 -9.91
C LEU A 190 3.98 5.67 -9.40
N ASN A 191 4.96 4.78 -9.55
CA ASN A 191 6.32 5.06 -9.13
C ASN A 191 6.95 6.24 -9.90
N THR A 192 6.72 6.32 -11.21
CA THR A 192 7.15 7.46 -12.03
C THR A 192 6.37 8.72 -11.67
N LEU A 193 5.05 8.63 -11.51
CA LEU A 193 4.18 9.75 -11.20
C LEU A 193 4.55 10.41 -9.86
N TYR A 194 4.67 9.63 -8.79
CA TYR A 194 5.07 10.16 -7.49
C TYR A 194 6.52 10.64 -7.48
N GLY A 195 7.38 10.00 -8.27
CA GLY A 195 8.74 10.44 -8.51
C GLY A 195 8.80 11.86 -9.09
N GLN A 196 8.10 12.05 -10.22
CA GLN A 196 8.04 13.32 -10.92
C GLN A 196 7.34 14.40 -10.09
N LEU A 197 6.24 14.07 -9.42
CA LEU A 197 5.52 15.00 -8.56
C LEU A 197 6.44 15.59 -7.48
N ALA A 198 7.25 14.76 -6.84
CA ALA A 198 8.19 15.20 -5.81
C ALA A 198 9.33 16.06 -6.36
N ILE A 199 9.88 15.69 -7.52
CA ILE A 199 10.96 16.44 -8.17
C ILE A 199 10.44 17.80 -8.64
N SER A 200 9.29 17.84 -9.32
CA SER A 200 8.69 19.08 -9.82
C SER A 200 8.28 20.00 -8.67
N SER A 201 7.68 19.47 -7.60
CA SER A 201 7.32 20.29 -6.44
C SER A 201 8.55 20.85 -5.73
N GLY A 202 9.60 20.03 -5.55
CA GLY A 202 10.84 20.46 -4.94
C GLY A 202 11.53 21.55 -5.76
N TYR A 203 11.53 21.41 -7.09
CA TYR A 203 12.02 22.43 -8.01
C TYR A 203 11.28 23.76 -7.85
N VAL A 204 9.94 23.76 -7.95
CA VAL A 204 9.12 24.97 -7.83
C VAL A 204 9.35 25.65 -6.48
N LEU A 205 9.42 24.88 -5.39
CA LEU A 205 9.66 25.42 -4.04
C LEU A 205 11.03 26.10 -3.90
N ILE A 206 12.08 25.56 -4.51
CA ILE A 206 13.44 26.09 -4.38
C ILE A 206 13.67 27.28 -5.31
N VAL A 207 13.20 27.18 -6.55
CA VAL A 207 13.55 28.13 -7.62
C VAL A 207 12.56 29.28 -7.68
N GLU A 208 11.27 28.94 -7.64
CA GLU A 208 10.18 29.91 -7.73
C GLU A 208 9.62 30.26 -6.34
N GLY A 209 10.27 29.78 -5.27
CA GLY A 209 9.88 30.05 -3.89
C GLY A 209 9.78 31.55 -3.59
N GLY A 210 10.58 32.42 -4.20
CA GLY A 210 10.40 33.86 -4.02
C GLY A 210 9.11 34.43 -4.62
N LYS A 211 8.64 33.83 -5.72
CA LYS A 211 7.53 34.34 -6.56
C LYS A 211 6.19 33.64 -6.31
N THR A 212 6.24 32.45 -5.72
CA THR A 212 5.06 31.61 -5.49
C THR A 212 4.28 32.09 -4.26
N ASP A 213 2.95 32.08 -4.35
CA ASP A 213 2.06 32.41 -3.23
C ASP A 213 2.30 31.51 -2.01
N ASN A 214 2.16 32.08 -0.81
CA ASN A 214 2.37 31.34 0.44
C ASN A 214 1.44 30.12 0.57
N SER A 215 0.21 30.24 0.08
CA SER A 215 -0.75 29.15 0.04
C SER A 215 -0.27 27.99 -0.83
N THR A 216 0.22 28.27 -2.05
CA THR A 216 0.75 27.25 -2.96
C THR A 216 1.99 26.58 -2.38
N LYS A 217 2.89 27.34 -1.74
CA LYS A 217 4.03 26.77 -1.01
C LYS A 217 3.59 25.80 0.08
N LEU A 218 2.62 26.18 0.89
CA LEU A 218 2.11 25.35 1.98
C LEU A 218 1.54 24.03 1.43
N VAL A 219 0.78 24.10 0.34
CA VAL A 219 0.23 22.91 -0.33
C VAL A 219 1.34 22.00 -0.86
N LEU A 220 2.33 22.56 -1.55
CA LEU A 220 3.46 21.78 -2.07
C LEU A 220 4.29 21.17 -0.93
N LEU A 221 4.52 21.90 0.17
CA LEU A 221 5.29 21.44 1.33
C LEU A 221 4.57 20.37 2.16
N VAL A 222 3.24 20.39 2.21
CA VAL A 222 2.48 19.44 3.03
C VAL A 222 1.99 18.25 2.21
N CYS A 223 1.27 18.51 1.11
CA CYS A 223 0.57 17.47 0.37
C CYS A 223 1.53 16.56 -0.41
N VAL A 224 2.58 17.10 -1.02
CA VAL A 224 3.49 16.29 -1.84
C VAL A 224 4.35 15.36 -0.98
N PRO A 225 5.06 15.83 0.08
CA PRO A 225 5.80 14.94 0.97
C PRO A 225 4.91 13.88 1.61
N PHE A 226 3.70 14.25 2.06
CA PHE A 226 2.75 13.27 2.60
C PHE A 226 2.43 12.16 1.58
N THR A 227 2.10 12.53 0.35
CA THR A 227 1.77 11.57 -0.71
C THR A 227 2.96 10.66 -1.04
N VAL A 228 4.17 11.22 -1.12
CA VAL A 228 5.41 10.47 -1.39
C VAL A 228 5.73 9.52 -0.23
N LEU A 229 5.54 9.95 1.02
CA LEU A 229 5.76 9.13 2.21
C LEU A 229 4.76 7.98 2.29
N VAL A 230 3.49 8.21 1.96
CA VAL A 230 2.46 7.15 1.88
C VAL A 230 2.88 6.12 0.83
N TRP A 231 3.28 6.57 -0.37
CA TRP A 231 3.75 5.67 -1.42
C TRP A 231 5.00 4.87 -1.02
N ALA A 232 6.00 5.55 -0.43
CA ALA A 232 7.20 4.90 0.08
C ALA A 232 6.87 3.86 1.17
N GLY A 233 5.92 4.17 2.06
CA GLY A 233 5.40 3.24 3.05
C GLY A 233 4.81 1.98 2.43
N CYS A 234 4.01 2.11 1.37
CA CYS A 234 3.49 0.97 0.60
C CYS A 234 4.61 0.11 0.03
N LEU A 235 5.63 0.73 -0.60
CA LEU A 235 6.79 0.01 -1.15
C LEU A 235 7.60 -0.69 -0.04
N ILE A 236 7.76 -0.08 1.13
CA ILE A 236 8.43 -0.68 2.29
C ILE A 236 7.66 -1.92 2.77
N CYS A 237 6.34 -1.82 2.92
CA CYS A 237 5.50 -2.95 3.33
C CYS A 237 5.61 -4.12 2.35
N ALA A 238 5.48 -3.84 1.04
CA ALA A 238 5.67 -4.84 0.00
C ALA A 238 7.07 -5.49 0.03
N GLY A 239 8.13 -4.68 0.16
CA GLY A 239 9.50 -5.17 0.31
C GLY A 239 9.72 -5.99 1.58
N LYS A 240 9.06 -5.64 2.69
CA LYS A 240 9.09 -6.42 3.94
C LYS A 240 8.37 -7.76 3.80
N ILE A 241 7.24 -7.83 3.09
CA ILE A 241 6.55 -9.11 2.82
C ILE A 241 7.47 -10.01 1.99
N GLN A 242 8.10 -9.46 0.96
CA GLN A 242 9.05 -10.21 0.13
C GLN A 242 10.23 -10.75 0.96
N ALA A 243 10.89 -9.89 1.76
CA ALA A 243 11.99 -10.31 2.60
C ALA A 243 11.56 -11.41 3.60
N SER A 244 10.42 -11.21 4.27
CA SER A 244 9.90 -12.17 5.26
C SER A 244 9.54 -13.51 4.62
N SER A 245 9.01 -13.50 3.40
CA SER A 245 8.70 -14.75 2.68
C SER A 245 9.96 -15.51 2.26
N LYS A 246 11.04 -14.81 1.88
CA LYS A 246 12.35 -15.44 1.61
C LYS A 246 12.95 -16.04 2.87
N GLU A 247 12.91 -15.31 3.99
CA GLU A 247 13.36 -15.78 5.30
C GLU A 247 12.56 -17.01 5.74
N CYS A 248 11.24 -16.99 5.59
CA CYS A 248 10.36 -18.12 5.87
C CYS A 248 10.75 -19.36 5.05
N LEU A 249 10.91 -19.24 3.72
CA LEU A 249 11.35 -20.36 2.88
C LEU A 249 12.76 -20.86 3.26
N THR A 250 13.65 -19.95 3.63
CA THR A 250 15.02 -20.31 4.07
C THR A 250 14.99 -21.04 5.40
N SER A 251 14.10 -20.63 6.30
CA SER A 251 13.90 -21.27 7.61
C SER A 251 13.45 -22.72 7.48
N TRP A 252 12.71 -23.07 6.41
CA TRP A 252 12.33 -24.47 6.16
C TRP A 252 13.50 -25.34 5.74
N LYS A 253 14.56 -24.76 5.16
CA LYS A 253 15.79 -25.50 4.86
C LYS A 253 16.57 -25.79 6.15
N VAL A 254 16.71 -24.79 7.03
CA VAL A 254 17.50 -24.89 8.26
C VAL A 254 16.76 -25.68 9.34
N GLY A 255 15.46 -25.41 9.50
CA GLY A 255 14.58 -26.06 10.45
C GLY A 255 14.13 -27.46 10.04
N ALA A 256 14.64 -28.01 8.94
CA ALA A 256 14.28 -29.34 8.46
C ALA A 256 14.58 -30.46 9.48
N ALA A 257 15.51 -30.22 10.41
CA ALA A 257 15.79 -31.13 11.52
C ALA A 257 14.61 -31.28 12.50
N ARG A 258 13.68 -30.33 12.55
CA ARG A 258 12.50 -30.35 13.44
C ARG A 258 11.35 -31.21 12.91
N TRP A 259 11.41 -31.63 11.66
CA TRP A 259 10.46 -32.60 11.13
C TRP A 259 10.88 -33.98 11.63
N GLU A 260 9.96 -34.75 12.18
CA GLU A 260 10.30 -36.06 12.75
C GLU A 260 10.46 -37.08 11.62
N GLU A 261 9.53 -37.06 10.65
CA GLU A 261 9.46 -38.04 9.59
C GLU A 261 10.38 -37.72 8.40
N LYS A 262 11.04 -38.76 7.87
CA LYS A 262 11.90 -38.64 6.69
C LYS A 262 11.11 -38.28 5.42
N GLU A 263 9.87 -38.73 5.34
CA GLU A 263 8.97 -38.46 4.21
C GLU A 263 8.57 -36.99 4.16
N GLU A 264 8.15 -36.42 5.29
CA GLU A 264 7.86 -35.00 5.44
C GLU A 264 9.07 -34.13 5.06
N LYS A 265 10.27 -34.51 5.50
CA LYS A 265 11.52 -33.81 5.11
C LYS A 265 11.69 -33.77 3.60
N LYS A 266 11.51 -34.91 2.94
CA LYS A 266 11.65 -35.03 1.48
C LYS A 266 10.57 -34.24 0.76
N TYR A 267 9.32 -34.30 1.23
CA TYR A 267 8.20 -33.55 0.68
C TYR A 267 8.43 -32.04 0.81
N MET A 268 8.73 -31.55 2.01
CA MET A 268 8.95 -30.13 2.26
C MET A 268 10.18 -29.59 1.53
N ALA A 269 11.23 -30.41 1.35
CA ALA A 269 12.38 -30.03 0.53
C ALA A 269 12.00 -29.81 -0.94
N LYS A 270 11.13 -30.66 -1.50
CA LYS A 270 10.57 -30.48 -2.86
C LYS A 270 9.62 -29.28 -2.93
N PHE A 271 8.70 -29.17 -1.97
CA PHE A 271 7.73 -28.08 -1.91
C PHE A 271 8.42 -26.72 -1.84
N ARG A 272 9.40 -26.55 -0.95
CA ARG A 272 10.21 -25.32 -0.84
C ARG A 272 10.87 -24.94 -2.17
N LYS A 273 11.42 -25.91 -2.91
CA LYS A 273 12.02 -25.66 -4.24
C LYS A 273 10.98 -25.18 -5.26
N SER A 274 9.71 -25.63 -5.14
CA SER A 274 8.61 -25.16 -5.99
C SER A 274 8.06 -23.77 -5.61
N CYS A 275 8.34 -23.30 -4.39
CA CYS A 275 7.78 -22.06 -3.87
C CYS A 275 8.62 -20.85 -4.28
N LYS A 276 8.04 -19.97 -5.10
CA LYS A 276 8.54 -18.60 -5.26
C LYS A 276 8.19 -17.77 -4.02
N PRO A 277 9.09 -16.88 -3.55
CA PRO A 277 8.77 -15.94 -2.49
C PRO A 277 7.52 -15.13 -2.82
N ILE A 278 6.74 -14.79 -1.80
CA ILE A 278 5.57 -13.91 -1.95
C ILE A 278 6.08 -12.50 -2.26
N TYR A 279 5.74 -11.94 -3.41
CA TYR A 279 6.14 -10.60 -3.79
C TYR A 279 4.96 -9.83 -4.37
N PHE A 280 5.04 -8.50 -4.26
CA PHE A 280 4.14 -7.59 -4.95
C PHE A 280 4.86 -6.97 -6.14
N GLY A 281 4.22 -6.96 -7.31
CA GLY A 281 4.83 -6.39 -8.52
C GLY A 281 4.15 -6.84 -9.82
N PHE A 282 4.75 -6.48 -10.94
CA PHE A 282 4.34 -6.93 -12.26
C PHE A 282 5.39 -7.92 -12.79
N GLU A 283 4.99 -9.18 -12.95
CA GLU A 283 5.87 -10.26 -13.40
C GLU A 283 6.52 -9.89 -14.74
N GLY A 284 7.84 -10.02 -14.83
CA GLY A 284 8.64 -9.61 -16.00
C GLY A 284 9.09 -8.14 -16.02
N TYR A 285 8.45 -7.24 -15.26
CA TYR A 285 8.74 -5.80 -15.32
C TYR A 285 9.34 -5.25 -14.03
N ILE A 286 8.59 -5.32 -12.92
CA ILE A 286 9.02 -4.75 -11.64
C ILE A 286 8.60 -5.65 -10.49
N VAL A 287 9.56 -6.03 -9.66
CA VAL A 287 9.32 -6.72 -8.39
C VAL A 287 9.67 -5.76 -7.27
N VAL A 288 8.72 -5.47 -6.38
CA VAL A 288 8.99 -4.59 -5.25
C VAL A 288 9.86 -5.32 -4.24
N THR A 289 11.05 -4.79 -4.05
CA THR A 289 12.04 -5.26 -3.08
C THR A 289 12.41 -4.11 -2.16
N GLN A 290 13.10 -4.40 -1.05
CA GLN A 290 13.71 -3.34 -0.24
C GLN A 290 14.66 -2.45 -1.05
N LYS A 291 15.37 -3.01 -2.04
CA LYS A 291 16.23 -2.24 -2.96
C LYS A 291 15.42 -1.27 -3.82
N THR A 292 14.19 -1.63 -4.19
CA THR A 292 13.29 -0.75 -4.97
C THR A 292 12.96 0.52 -4.20
N VAL A 293 12.70 0.43 -2.89
CA VAL A 293 12.48 1.59 -2.02
C VAL A 293 13.70 2.51 -2.00
N VAL A 294 14.89 1.94 -1.80
CA VAL A 294 16.13 2.72 -1.76
C VAL A 294 16.39 3.42 -3.10
N LYS A 295 16.20 2.70 -4.23
CA LYS A 295 16.32 3.28 -5.56
C LYS A 295 15.32 4.40 -5.82
N PHE A 296 14.09 4.26 -5.34
CA PHE A 296 13.08 5.32 -5.43
C PHE A 296 13.54 6.58 -4.69
N MET A 297 13.95 6.46 -3.43
CA MET A 297 14.45 7.61 -2.65
C MET A 297 15.70 8.25 -3.26
N GLN A 298 16.65 7.43 -3.72
CA GLN A 298 17.84 7.92 -4.43
C GLN A 298 17.47 8.64 -5.73
N GLY A 299 16.47 8.14 -6.46
CA GLY A 299 15.95 8.76 -7.67
C GLY A 299 15.36 10.13 -7.41
N LEU A 300 14.60 10.30 -6.32
CA LEU A 300 14.07 11.60 -5.90
C LEU A 300 15.17 12.62 -5.63
N VAL A 301 16.15 12.25 -4.79
CA VAL A 301 17.26 13.12 -4.41
C VAL A 301 18.08 13.51 -5.63
N ARG A 302 18.49 12.53 -6.45
CA ARG A 302 19.27 12.78 -7.68
C ARG A 302 18.49 13.61 -8.70
N GLY A 303 17.20 13.36 -8.86
CA GLY A 303 16.33 14.11 -9.76
C GLY A 303 16.24 15.58 -9.36
N LEU A 304 16.06 15.85 -8.07
CA LEU A 304 16.04 17.21 -7.54
C LEU A 304 17.38 17.92 -7.76
N PHE A 305 18.51 17.28 -7.42
CA PHE A 305 19.83 17.87 -7.65
C PHE A 305 20.09 18.18 -9.13
N ARG A 306 19.73 17.28 -10.05
CA ARG A 306 19.87 17.52 -11.49
C ARG A 306 19.02 18.70 -11.97
N ALA A 307 17.78 18.80 -11.49
CA ALA A 307 16.91 19.91 -11.83
C ALA A 307 17.47 21.26 -11.34
N LEU A 308 18.10 21.28 -10.16
CA LEU A 308 18.78 22.47 -9.63
C LEU A 308 20.08 22.82 -10.35
N LEU A 309 20.84 21.82 -10.78
CA LEU A 309 22.09 22.04 -11.53
C LEU A 309 21.83 22.55 -12.95
N ALA A 310 20.74 22.13 -13.60
CA ALA A 310 20.37 22.58 -14.93
C ALA A 310 19.96 24.07 -15.01
N LEU A 311 19.80 24.73 -13.87
CA LEU A 311 19.46 26.15 -13.77
C LEU A 311 20.68 27.08 -13.66
N LYS A 312 21.86 26.51 -13.44
CA LYS A 312 23.12 27.26 -13.47
C LYS A 312 23.69 27.25 -14.88
#